data_AF-A0A916VGL9-F1
#
_entry.id   AF-A0A916VGL9-F1
#
_cell.length_a   1.000
_cell.length_b   1.000
_cell.length_c   1.000
_cell.angle_alpha   90.00
_cell.angle_beta   90.00
_cell.angle_gamma   90.00
#
_symmetry.space_group_name_H-M   'P 1'
#
loop_
_entity.id
_entity.type
_entity.pdbx_description
1 polymer ?
#
loop_
_entity_poly.entity_id
_entity_poly.type
_entity_poly.pdbx_seq_one_letter_code
_entity_poly.pdbx_strand_id
1 'polypeptide(L)'
;MQTNYHQPLGFHGMQGMTIREFTLLEQVLHNEGLLAKLCAGGANQIHHPGLRQALSSMARERLQLFDQGMMVMKQQTGFLH
;
A
#
# COMPACT_ATOMS: atom_id res chain seq x y z
N MET A 1 36.61 24.78 -26.11
CA MET A 1 35.16 24.64 -26.36
C MET A 1 34.77 23.18 -26.14
N GLN A 2 34.06 22.88 -25.05
CA GLN A 2 33.09 21.78 -24.95
C GLN A 2 32.40 21.93 -23.60
N THR A 3 31.26 22.62 -23.62
CA THR A 3 30.34 22.79 -22.51
C THR A 3 29.66 21.46 -22.23
N ASN A 4 30.07 20.77 -21.17
CA ASN A 4 29.31 19.65 -20.63
C ASN A 4 28.17 20.23 -19.80
N TYR A 5 27.04 20.48 -20.46
CA TYR A 5 25.81 20.83 -19.78
C TYR A 5 25.41 19.63 -18.94
N HIS A 6 25.69 19.71 -17.65
CA HIS A 6 25.02 18.92 -16.64
C HIS A 6 23.53 19.24 -16.79
N GLN A 7 22.81 18.39 -17.52
CA GLN A 7 21.36 18.46 -17.55
C GLN A 7 20.90 18.32 -16.10
N PRO A 8 20.25 19.34 -15.51
CA PRO A 8 19.58 19.13 -14.25
C PRO A 8 18.54 18.04 -14.51
N LEU A 9 18.49 17.04 -13.62
CA LEU A 9 17.44 16.03 -13.55
C LEU A 9 16.12 16.75 -13.74
N GLY A 10 15.58 16.65 -14.96
CA GLY A 10 14.34 17.30 -15.34
C GLY A 10 13.29 16.88 -14.33
N PHE A 11 12.58 17.88 -13.81
CA PHE A 11 11.30 17.78 -13.10
C PHE A 11 10.85 16.33 -12.88
N HIS A 12 10.92 15.86 -11.63
CA HIS A 12 10.11 14.73 -11.16
C HIS A 12 8.64 15.15 -11.35
N GLY A 13 8.17 15.02 -12.58
CA GLY A 13 6.83 15.31 -13.00
C GLY A 13 5.93 14.38 -12.21
N MET A 14 5.02 14.99 -11.48
CA MET A 14 3.80 14.36 -10.98
C MET A 14 3.05 13.76 -12.17
N GLN A 15 3.46 12.60 -12.66
CA GLN A 15 2.62 11.76 -13.48
C GLN A 15 1.65 11.10 -12.50
N GLY A 16 0.40 11.56 -12.55
CA GLY A 16 -0.68 10.88 -11.85
C GLY A 16 -0.72 9.40 -12.21
N MET A 17 -1.17 8.59 -11.27
CA MET A 17 -1.31 7.15 -11.40
C MET A 17 -2.14 6.81 -12.64
N THR A 18 -1.64 5.89 -13.47
CA THR A 18 -2.41 5.38 -14.61
C THR A 18 -3.62 4.58 -14.13
N ILE A 19 -4.66 4.46 -14.97
CA ILE A 19 -5.84 3.64 -14.67
C ILE A 19 -5.44 2.21 -14.29
N ARG A 20 -4.43 1.65 -14.97
CA ARG A 20 -3.91 0.31 -14.69
C ARG A 20 -3.30 0.22 -13.29
N GLU A 21 -2.47 1.18 -12.90
CA GLU A 21 -1.87 1.23 -11.57
C GLU A 21 -2.92 1.44 -10.48
N PHE A 22 -3.96 2.24 -10.77
CA PHE A 22 -5.09 2.44 -9.87
C PHE A 22 -5.85 1.14 -9.61
N THR A 23 -6.21 0.40 -10.67
CA THR A 23 -6.89 -0.90 -10.53
C THR A 23 -6.03 -1.93 -9.81
N LEU A 24 -4.72 -1.95 -10.08
CA LEU A 24 -3.80 -2.83 -9.34
C LEU A 24 -3.75 -2.48 -7.85
N LEU A 25 -3.69 -1.19 -7.52
CA LEU A 25 -3.68 -0.74 -6.13
C LEU A 25 -5.00 -1.08 -5.41
N GLU A 26 -6.14 -0.93 -6.09
CA GLU A 26 -7.45 -1.34 -5.57
C GLU A 26 -7.48 -2.85 -5.25
N GLN A 27 -6.97 -3.68 -6.16
CA GLN A 27 -6.86 -5.13 -5.94
C GLN A 27 -5.93 -5.47 -4.76
N VAL A 28 -4.79 -4.79 -4.65
CA VAL A 28 -3.86 -4.96 -3.52
C VAL A 28 -4.55 -4.61 -2.21
N LEU A 29 -5.25 -3.48 -2.15
CA LEU A 29 -5.97 -3.06 -0.94
C LEU A 29 -7.08 -4.02 -0.56
N HIS A 30 -7.82 -4.55 -1.53
CA HIS A 30 -8.80 -5.60 -1.29
C HIS A 30 -8.14 -6.82 -0.62
N ASN A 31 -7.00 -7.28 -1.14
CA ASN A 31 -6.28 -8.42 -0.62
C ASN A 31 -5.72 -8.16 0.79
N GLU A 32 -5.12 -7.00 1.05
CA GLU A 32 -4.63 -6.64 2.39
C GLU A 32 -5.78 -6.64 3.42
N GLY A 33 -6.94 -6.11 3.06
CA GLY A 33 -8.14 -6.15 3.91
C GLY A 33 -8.65 -7.57 4.18
N LEU A 34 -8.63 -8.46 3.19
CA LEU A 34 -8.98 -9.88 3.37
C LEU A 34 -7.98 -10.60 4.26
N LEU A 35 -6.68 -10.43 4.01
CA LEU A 35 -5.62 -11.04 4.80
C LEU A 35 -5.66 -10.59 6.26
N ALA A 36 -5.92 -9.29 6.51
CA ALA A 36 -6.11 -8.77 7.86
C ALA A 36 -7.25 -9.49 8.59
N LYS A 37 -8.40 -9.67 7.93
CA LYS A 37 -9.57 -10.38 8.50
C LYS A 37 -9.27 -11.85 8.77
N LEU A 38 -8.60 -12.54 7.86
CA LEU A 38 -8.21 -13.94 8.04
C LEU A 38 -7.25 -14.11 9.21
N CYS A 39 -6.25 -13.23 9.33
CA CYS A 39 -5.29 -13.25 10.44
C CYS A 39 -5.99 -12.98 11.78
N ALA A 40 -6.84 -11.96 11.86
CA ALA A 40 -7.59 -11.64 13.08
C ALA A 40 -8.57 -12.77 13.46
N GLY A 41 -9.30 -13.31 12.48
CA GLY A 41 -10.21 -14.43 12.68
C GLY A 41 -9.50 -15.70 13.13
N GLY A 42 -8.33 -15.99 12.56
CA GLY A 42 -7.48 -17.10 12.97
C GLY A 42 -6.92 -16.92 14.38
N ALA A 43 -6.49 -15.71 14.75
CA ALA A 43 -6.00 -15.41 16.09
C ALA A 43 -7.04 -15.71 17.18
N ASN A 44 -8.32 -15.42 16.89
CA ASN A 44 -9.43 -15.69 17.81
C ASN A 44 -9.71 -17.19 17.99
N GLN A 45 -9.44 -18.01 16.97
CA GLN A 45 -9.71 -19.45 16.97
C GLN A 45 -8.53 -20.29 17.49
N ILE A 46 -7.31 -19.75 17.46
CA ILE A 46 -6.12 -20.45 17.92
C ILE A 46 -5.96 -20.35 19.43
N HIS A 47 -5.72 -21.48 20.08
CA HIS A 47 -5.43 -21.57 21.52
C HIS A 47 -3.94 -21.46 21.86
N HIS A 48 -3.05 -21.70 20.89
CA HIS A 48 -1.61 -21.56 21.09
C HIS A 48 -1.21 -20.08 21.17
N PRO A 49 -0.68 -19.60 22.33
CA PRO A 49 -0.48 -18.17 22.56
C PRO A 49 0.52 -17.53 21.58
N GLY A 50 1.61 -18.22 21.24
CA GLY A 50 2.59 -17.72 20.26
C GLY A 50 2.01 -17.52 18.86
N LEU A 51 1.26 -18.50 18.35
CA LEU A 51 0.58 -18.41 17.05
C LEU A 51 -0.52 -17.35 17.03
N ARG A 52 -1.28 -17.22 18.13
CA ARG A 52 -2.26 -16.13 18.29
C ARG A 52 -1.59 -14.75 18.21
N GLN A 53 -0.46 -14.57 18.89
CA GLN A 53 0.28 -13.32 18.86
C GLN A 53 0.85 -13.04 17.46
N ALA A 54 1.40 -14.05 16.79
CA ALA A 54 1.90 -13.94 15.43
C ALA A 54 0.79 -13.50 14.46
N LEU A 55 -0.37 -14.16 14.48
CA LEU A 55 -1.53 -13.79 13.66
C LEU A 55 -2.05 -12.39 13.97
N SER A 56 -2.09 -12.00 15.25
CA SER A 56 -2.49 -10.65 15.65
C SER A 56 -1.49 -9.59 15.17
N SER A 57 -0.20 -9.94 15.10
CA SER A 57 0.84 -9.06 14.55
C SER A 57 0.70 -8.92 13.04
N MET A 58 0.52 -10.03 12.32
CA MET A 58 0.29 -10.00 10.87
C MET A 58 -0.96 -9.20 10.52
N ALA A 59 -2.07 -9.40 11.24
CA ALA A 59 -3.29 -8.63 11.02
C ALA A 59 -3.05 -7.10 11.12
N ARG A 60 -2.29 -6.67 12.12
CA ARG A 60 -1.93 -5.25 12.29
C ARG A 60 -1.04 -4.74 11.15
N GLU A 61 -0.06 -5.52 10.72
CA GLU A 61 0.81 -5.14 9.60
C GLU A 61 0.01 -5.00 8.29
N ARG A 62 -0.88 -5.95 7.98
CA ARG A 62 -1.74 -5.86 6.80
C ARG A 62 -2.63 -4.60 6.82
N LEU A 63 -3.17 -4.24 7.99
CA LEU A 63 -3.95 -3.00 8.16
C LEU A 63 -3.09 -1.74 7.94
N GLN A 64 -1.85 -1.73 8.43
CA GLN A 64 -0.95 -0.60 8.18
C GLN A 64 -0.65 -0.42 6.68
N LEU A 65 -0.45 -1.52 5.95
CA LEU A 65 -0.26 -1.49 4.50
C LEU A 65 -1.52 -1.04 3.76
N PHE A 66 -2.69 -1.47 4.24
CA PHE A 66 -3.98 -0.99 3.74
C PHE A 66 -4.10 0.54 3.90
N ASP A 67 -3.80 1.07 5.09
CA ASP A 67 -3.86 2.51 5.35
C ASP A 67 -2.89 3.31 4.48
N GLN A 68 -1.68 2.78 4.27
CA GLN A 68 -0.70 3.39 3.38
C GLN A 68 -1.19 3.43 1.93
N GLY A 69 -1.70 2.32 1.39
CA GLY A 69 -2.22 2.29 0.02
C GLY A 69 -3.47 3.16 -0.16
N MET A 70 -4.33 3.25 0.86
CA MET A 70 -5.46 4.18 0.88
C MET A 70 -5.00 5.65 0.85
N MET A 71 -3.90 6.00 1.52
CA MET A 71 -3.31 7.33 1.46
C MET A 71 -2.82 7.65 0.04
N VAL A 72 -2.15 6.69 -0.61
CA VAL A 72 -1.71 6.82 -2.01
C VAL A 72 -2.92 7.04 -2.92
N MET A 73 -3.99 6.24 -2.81
CA MET A 73 -5.20 6.44 -3.61
C MET A 73 -5.80 7.83 -3.39
N LYS A 74 -5.91 8.30 -2.15
CA LYS A 74 -6.46 9.63 -1.83
C LYS A 74 -5.63 10.77 -2.43
N GLN A 75 -4.31 10.67 -2.39
CA GLN A 75 -3.42 11.66 -2.98
C GLN A 75 -3.58 11.74 -4.50
N GLN A 76 -3.86 10.62 -5.17
CA GLN A 76 -4.10 10.55 -6.61
C GLN A 76 -5.50 11.04 -6.99
N THR A 77 -6.54 10.67 -6.25
CA THR A 77 -7.91 11.14 -6.51
C THR A 77 -8.09 12.62 -6.17
N GLY A 78 -7.35 13.15 -5.20
CA GLY A 78 -7.33 14.59 -4.88
C GLY A 78 -6.66 15.44 -5.96
N PHE A 79 -5.88 14.82 -6.86
CA PHE A 79 -5.28 15.46 -8.04
C PHE A 79 -6.19 15.45 -9.28
N LEU A 80 -7.30 14.71 -9.23
CA LEU A 80 -8.24 14.50 -10.34
C LEU A 80 -9.47 15.43 -10.32
N HIS A 81 -9.51 16.42 -9.41
CA HIS A 81 -10.54 17.46 -9.34
C HIS A 81 -9.95 18.81 -9.74
#